data_AF-A0AAD4W4S5-F1
#
_entry.id   AF-A0AAD4W4S5-F1
#
_cell.length_a   1.000
_cell.length_b   1.000
_cell.length_c   1.000
_cell.angle_alpha   90.00
_cell.angle_beta   90.00
_cell.angle_gamma   90.00
#
_symmetry.space_group_name_H-M   'P 1'
#
loop_
_entity.id
_entity.type
_entity.pdbx_description
1 polymer ?
#
loop_
_entity_poly.entity_id
_entity_poly.type
_entity_poly.pdbx_seq_one_letter_code
_entity_poly.pdbx_strand_id
1 'polypeptide(L)'
;MTIVIGPWGGNGGADWDDGIYNGVREIKIAYCLCIDSITVGYDRNGKPVKAETHSGRGGNQTAEIKLQYPDEFLVGVSGLLSDDVWHRPAVNPVTQISEQ
;
A
#
# COMPACT_ATOMS: atom_id res chain seq x y z
N MET A 1 -5.17 -5.05 -20.56
CA MET A 1 -5.41 -6.17 -19.62
C MET A 1 -4.36 -6.09 -18.55
N THR A 2 -4.74 -6.11 -17.28
CA THR A 2 -3.84 -6.15 -16.13
C THR A 2 -4.09 -7.42 -15.34
N ILE A 3 -3.06 -7.92 -14.65
CA ILE A 3 -3.20 -9.04 -13.73
C ILE A 3 -3.47 -8.45 -12.35
N VAL A 4 -4.54 -8.90 -11.69
CA VAL A 4 -4.84 -8.57 -10.31
C VAL A 4 -4.61 -9.83 -9.47
N ILE A 5 -3.85 -9.69 -8.38
CA ILE A 5 -3.52 -10.78 -7.46
C ILE A 5 -3.92 -10.33 -6.05
N GLY A 6 -4.56 -11.23 -5.28
CA GLY A 6 -5.17 -10.92 -3.98
C GLY A 6 -6.71 -10.83 -4.05
N PRO A 7 -7.38 -10.26 -3.04
CA PRO A 7 -6.82 -9.64 -1.83
C PRO A 7 -6.24 -10.65 -0.84
N TRP A 8 -5.38 -10.18 0.05
CA TRP A 8 -4.89 -10.93 1.22
C TRP A 8 -5.26 -10.17 2.49
N GLY A 9 -5.91 -10.84 3.42
CA GLY A 9 -6.42 -10.23 4.65
C GLY A 9 -7.81 -10.75 5.01
N GLY A 10 -8.52 -10.00 5.84
CA GLY A 10 -9.88 -10.34 6.28
C GLY A 10 -10.97 -9.49 5.60
N ASN A 11 -12.24 -9.88 5.76
CA ASN A 11 -13.40 -9.14 5.23
C ASN A 11 -13.80 -7.91 6.10
N GLY A 12 -12.84 -7.17 6.62
CA GLY A 12 -13.09 -5.96 7.41
C GLY A 12 -12.85 -4.68 6.59
N GLY A 13 -13.37 -3.54 7.05
CA GLY A 13 -13.14 -2.25 6.39
C GLY A 13 -14.02 -2.02 5.15
N ALA A 14 -13.65 -1.02 4.36
CA ALA A 14 -14.28 -0.70 3.08
C ALA A 14 -13.31 -1.02 1.94
N ASP A 15 -13.81 -1.63 0.87
CA ASP A 15 -13.01 -1.92 -0.32
C ASP A 15 -12.57 -0.63 -1.02
N TRP A 16 -11.40 -0.67 -1.64
CA TRP A 16 -10.84 0.42 -2.43
C TRP A 16 -10.01 -0.14 -3.60
N ASP A 17 -9.99 0.61 -4.69
CA ASP A 17 -9.18 0.33 -5.88
C ASP A 17 -8.73 1.67 -6.49
N ASP A 18 -7.44 1.96 -6.44
CA ASP A 18 -6.88 3.19 -7.03
C ASP A 18 -6.90 3.19 -8.56
N GLY A 19 -7.11 2.01 -9.16
CA GLY A 19 -7.09 1.76 -10.59
C GLY A 19 -5.68 1.54 -11.15
N ILE A 20 -5.54 1.74 -12.46
CA ILE A 20 -4.33 1.41 -13.20
C ILE A 20 -3.50 2.67 -13.47
N TYR A 21 -2.18 2.55 -13.25
CA TYR A 21 -1.18 3.59 -13.45
C TYR A 21 0.04 3.06 -14.19
N ASN A 22 0.93 3.96 -14.62
CA ASN A 22 2.15 3.59 -15.34
C ASN A 22 3.23 3.03 -14.40
N GLY A 23 3.21 3.42 -13.12
CA GLY A 23 4.11 2.88 -12.10
C GLY A 23 3.89 3.53 -10.74
N VAL A 24 4.60 3.02 -9.74
CA VAL A 24 4.63 3.58 -8.37
C VAL A 24 5.84 4.49 -8.24
N ARG A 25 5.68 5.62 -7.56
CA ARG A 25 6.75 6.59 -7.27
C ARG A 25 7.05 6.66 -5.77
N GLU A 26 6.02 6.57 -4.93
CA GLU A 26 6.17 6.57 -3.48
C GLU A 26 5.08 5.77 -2.78
N ILE A 27 5.39 5.25 -1.60
CA ILE A 27 4.41 4.63 -0.70
C ILE A 27 4.59 5.24 0.69
N LYS A 28 3.49 5.71 1.27
CA LYS A 28 3.44 6.18 2.66
C LYS A 28 2.56 5.24 3.47
N ILE A 29 3.05 4.84 4.64
CA ILE A 29 2.37 3.93 5.56
C ILE A 29 2.31 4.61 6.93
N ALA A 30 1.14 4.61 7.56
CA ALA A 30 1.01 4.87 8.99
C ALA A 30 0.79 3.54 9.73
N TYR A 31 1.47 3.34 10.86
CA TYR A 31 1.42 2.08 11.60
C TYR A 31 1.69 2.27 13.09
N CYS A 32 1.33 1.24 13.87
CA CYS A 32 1.81 1.05 15.24
C CYS A 32 2.08 -0.45 15.49
N LEU A 33 1.05 -1.22 15.86
CA LEU A 33 1.12 -2.69 15.97
C LEU A 33 0.76 -3.38 14.65
N CYS A 34 -0.01 -2.71 13.80
CA CYS A 34 -0.36 -3.13 12.45
C CYS A 34 -0.33 -1.90 11.53
N ILE A 35 -0.51 -2.12 10.23
CA ILE A 35 -0.69 -1.02 9.28
C ILE A 35 -2.06 -0.41 9.53
N ASP A 36 -2.08 0.91 9.76
CA ASP A 36 -3.28 1.70 10.02
C ASP A 36 -3.81 2.40 8.77
N SER A 37 -2.90 2.86 7.90
CA SER A 37 -3.24 3.43 6.60
C SER A 37 -2.10 3.33 5.59
N ILE A 38 -2.48 3.37 4.32
CA ILE A 38 -1.57 3.38 3.17
C ILE A 38 -1.97 4.50 2.21
N THR A 39 -0.99 5.12 1.58
CA THR A 39 -1.19 6.07 0.48
C THR A 39 -0.10 5.85 -0.54
N VAL A 40 -0.48 5.76 -1.82
CA VAL A 40 0.47 5.53 -2.89
C VAL A 40 0.51 6.74 -3.83
N GLY A 41 1.72 7.15 -4.17
CA GLY A 41 1.98 8.09 -5.24
C GLY A 41 2.34 7.32 -6.50
N TYR A 42 1.62 7.58 -7.58
CA TYR A 42 1.74 6.91 -8.87
C TYR A 42 2.29 7.84 -9.95
N ASP A 43 2.72 7.23 -11.06
CA ASP A 43 2.90 7.92 -12.33
C ASP A 43 1.67 7.76 -13.24
N ARG A 44 1.21 8.86 -13.83
CA ARG A 44 0.24 8.84 -14.93
C ARG A 44 0.79 9.67 -16.09
N ASN A 45 1.30 8.98 -17.10
CA ASN A 45 1.89 9.55 -18.31
C ASN A 45 3.00 10.56 -17.99
N GLY A 46 3.94 10.18 -17.12
CA GLY A 46 5.08 11.01 -16.71
C GLY A 46 4.76 12.08 -15.66
N LYS A 47 3.52 12.13 -15.15
CA LYS A 47 3.09 13.08 -14.11
C LYS A 47 2.83 12.36 -12.78
N PRO A 48 3.30 12.89 -11.65
CA PRO A 48 2.98 12.33 -10.34
C PRO A 48 1.49 12.57 -10.01
N VAL A 49 0.83 11.51 -9.54
CA VAL A 49 -0.56 11.53 -9.06
C VAL A 49 -0.58 10.88 -7.69
N LYS A 50 -1.14 11.58 -6.70
CA LYS A 50 -1.32 11.03 -5.35
C LYS A 50 -2.72 10.45 -5.21
N ALA A 51 -2.81 9.20 -4.79
CA ALA A 51 -4.08 8.55 -4.49
C ALA A 51 -4.67 9.02 -3.16
N GLU A 52 -5.92 8.62 -2.90
CA GLU A 52 -6.54 8.79 -1.61
C GLU A 52 -5.78 8.00 -0.53
N THR A 53 -5.85 8.47 0.71
CA THR A 53 -5.34 7.68 1.84
C THR A 53 -6.38 6.65 2.20
N HIS A 54 -6.01 5.38 2.06
CA HIS A 54 -6.88 4.27 2.41
C HIS A 54 -6.73 3.93 3.88
N SER A 55 -7.87 3.69 4.53
CA SER A 55 -8.02 3.28 5.94
C SER A 55 -8.12 4.42 6.97
N GLY A 56 -7.68 4.21 8.22
CA GLY A 56 -8.00 5.07 9.36
C GLY A 56 -6.97 6.17 9.65
N ARG A 57 -7.24 6.99 10.68
CA ARG A 57 -6.31 7.99 11.23
C ARG A 57 -5.52 7.47 12.44
N GLY A 58 -5.43 6.15 12.58
CA GLY A 58 -4.63 5.48 13.60
C GLY A 58 -3.14 5.52 13.27
N GLY A 59 -2.36 4.79 14.06
CA GLY A 59 -0.90 4.74 13.92
C GLY A 59 -0.23 6.01 14.45
N ASN A 60 0.86 5.83 15.19
CA ASN A 60 1.67 6.95 15.68
C ASN A 60 3.05 7.00 15.01
N GLN A 61 3.34 6.06 14.13
CA GLN A 61 4.55 6.02 13.33
C GLN A 61 4.21 6.12 11.85
N THR A 62 5.12 6.71 11.08
CA THR A 62 4.99 6.80 9.62
C THR A 62 6.27 6.36 8.95
N ALA A 63 6.15 5.52 7.92
CA ALA A 63 7.23 5.19 7.00
C ALA A 63 6.91 5.75 5.62
N GLU A 64 7.95 6.15 4.90
CA GLU A 64 7.87 6.65 3.53
C GLU A 64 8.93 5.95 2.69
N ILE A 65 8.51 5.37 1.58
CA ILE A 65 9.37 4.72 0.59
C ILE A 65 9.28 5.57 -0.67
N LYS A 66 10.41 6.11 -1.12
CA LYS A 66 10.51 6.93 -2.34
C LYS A 66 11.43 6.23 -3.32
N LEU A 67 10.89 5.90 -4.48
CA LEU A 67 11.63 5.22 -5.53
C LEU A 67 12.31 6.23 -6.43
N GLN A 68 13.48 5.90 -6.93
CA GLN A 68 14.16 6.58 -8.03
C GLN A 68 13.46 6.26 -9.38
N TYR A 69 12.17 6.57 -9.48
CA TYR A 69 11.38 6.30 -10.68
C TYR A 69 11.91 7.11 -11.89
N PRO A 70 12.07 6.50 -13.09
CA PRO A 70 11.60 5.16 -13.45
C PRO A 70 12.62 4.04 -13.28
N ASP A 71 13.84 4.34 -12.82
CA ASP A 71 14.95 3.40 -12.79
C ASP A 71 14.80 2.36 -11.67
N GLU A 72 14.12 2.73 -10.57
CA GLU A 72 13.80 1.85 -9.45
C GLU A 72 12.30 1.54 -9.39
N PHE A 73 11.96 0.26 -9.20
CA PHE A 73 10.58 -0.23 -9.19
C PHE A 73 10.41 -1.44 -8.26
N LEU A 74 9.15 -1.76 -7.92
CA LEU A 74 8.86 -2.86 -7.01
C LEU A 74 9.01 -4.19 -7.73
N VAL A 75 9.77 -5.11 -7.16
CA VAL A 75 9.90 -6.49 -7.67
C VAL A 75 9.16 -7.51 -6.83
N GLY A 76 8.71 -7.11 -5.63
CA GLY A 76 8.12 -8.01 -4.65
C GLY A 76 7.28 -7.25 -3.63
N VAL A 77 6.40 -7.99 -2.99
CA VAL A 77 5.38 -7.53 -2.05
C VAL A 77 5.09 -8.68 -1.06
N SER A 78 5.69 -8.70 0.15
CA SER A 78 5.50 -9.76 1.18
C SER A 78 5.21 -9.31 2.63
N GLY A 79 4.22 -9.90 3.34
CA GLY A 79 3.74 -9.44 4.65
C GLY A 79 3.13 -10.47 5.58
N LEU A 80 2.73 -10.02 6.78
CA LEU A 80 2.08 -10.84 7.80
C LEU A 80 0.62 -10.41 8.00
N LEU A 81 -0.26 -11.40 8.10
CA LEU A 81 -1.65 -11.25 8.49
C LEU A 81 -1.82 -11.92 9.87
N SER A 82 -2.51 -11.24 10.77
CA SER A 82 -2.83 -11.78 12.09
C SER A 82 -4.34 -11.92 12.23
N ASP A 83 -4.81 -13.11 12.59
CA ASP A 83 -6.23 -13.41 12.82
C ASP A 83 -6.72 -12.93 14.21
N ASP A 84 -6.14 -11.86 14.75
CA ASP A 84 -6.52 -11.40 16.08
C ASP A 84 -7.90 -10.72 16.04
N VAL A 85 -8.90 -11.44 16.55
CA VAL A 85 -10.34 -11.14 16.47
C VAL A 85 -10.71 -9.78 17.07
N TRP A 86 -9.84 -9.21 17.91
CA TRP A 86 -10.06 -7.91 18.57
C TRP A 86 -9.44 -6.72 17.84
N HIS A 87 -8.48 -6.95 16.93
CA HIS A 87 -7.73 -5.90 16.23
C HIS A 87 -7.71 -6.19 14.74
N ARG A 88 -8.90 -6.27 14.12
CA ARG A 88 -9.04 -6.40 12.66
C ARG A 88 -8.37 -5.18 12.00
N PRO A 89 -7.27 -5.34 11.25
CA PRO A 89 -6.67 -4.22 10.54
C PRO A 89 -7.68 -3.72 9.51
N ALA A 90 -7.83 -2.41 9.39
CA ALA A 90 -8.68 -1.78 8.37
C ALA A 90 -8.02 -1.77 6.98
N VAL A 91 -6.90 -2.49 6.81
CA VAL A 91 -6.02 -2.37 5.65
C VAL A 91 -5.62 -3.78 5.22
N ASN A 92 -5.92 -4.13 3.97
CA ASN A 92 -5.25 -5.23 3.29
C ASN A 92 -3.85 -4.73 2.90
N PRO A 93 -2.75 -5.23 3.50
CA PRO A 93 -1.43 -4.71 3.18
C PRO A 93 -0.92 -5.30 1.87
N VAL A 94 -0.77 -4.44 0.86
CA VAL A 94 0.21 -4.65 -0.21
C VAL A 94 1.58 -4.44 0.43
N THR A 95 2.42 -5.45 0.40
CA THR A 95 3.70 -5.50 1.07
C THR A 95 4.99 -5.14 0.32
N GLN A 96 6.10 -5.36 1.03
CA GLN A 96 7.46 -4.86 0.91
C GLN A 96 8.19 -5.15 -0.41
N ILE A 97 8.86 -4.09 -0.86
CA ILE A 97 9.71 -3.91 -2.03
C ILE A 97 11.11 -4.42 -1.68
N SER A 98 11.64 -5.42 -2.41
CA SER A 98 13.06 -5.73 -2.31
C SER A 98 13.83 -4.84 -3.29
N GLU A 99 14.71 -4.00 -2.77
CA GLU A 99 15.67 -3.25 -3.56
C GLU A 99 16.79 -4.19 -4.02
N GLN A 100 17.00 -4.28 -5.33
CA GLN A 100 18.30 -4.54 -5.95
C GLN A 100 18.55 -3.46 -6.98
#